data_AF-A0A1V9YV63-F1
#
_entry.id   AF-A0A1V9YV63-F1
#
_cell.length_a   1.000
_cell.length_b   1.000
_cell.length_c   1.000
_cell.angle_alpha   90.00
_cell.angle_beta   90.00
_cell.angle_gamma   90.00
#
_symmetry.space_group_name_H-M   'P 1'
#
loop_
_entity.id
_entity.type
_entity.pdbx_description
1 polymer ?
#
loop_
_entity_poly.entity_id
_entity_poly.type
_entity_poly.pdbx_seq_one_letter_code
_entity_poly.pdbx_strand_id
1 'polypeptide(L)'
;MSKVTAGEIRPTFEQYETPVWVRDLGMQCMAADPNDRLTSMSVTSILQRSSIGTQHYPFCLVMNTIKLVLFGIGAVVAQTISTSSCKYSSYGANISVFTGDEICGPIGSSCIVDSTTCDIMGMVSFPNGSFASPWNYSSNDEFVEFYLPDFGAIADLSKSNLSMPYFYVEDYESMIVKDMALPNSVISALFGNITSMDFGSITKPFPPHLDELDIYNSSLSIFPVTFKWPSVSNISLLNNKLQTIPKNLPNSLKRLTVQNNSITDLNYLPPNLTILNLRNNQIPTLSNQDWRSMIRLNFSFNPLTSFTNIKLSSRIQYFACIDCPISNFTINNETYFALNALNLGDGYDTGFRMTKDIAVDEADCTANSGTVKQLWAGKSSNKFTVCVVPDSKPVSSSSNSDIGVIIGCVVGGLVVVGIIIFFVVRRNYRKQMQDGTYYRADNYTGTRGTGNGTGIGTQGSAGEYSEMGLNVEDLRVHKLDLSDLKVTAKKPLASGAYGEVWLGTYLEEKVAIKRIKDRRIESVKKFIEEIKLMS
;
A
#
# COMPACT_ATOMS: atom_id res chain seq x y z
N MET A 1 18.14 -15.46 32.96
CA MET A 1 17.76 -14.06 33.19
C MET A 1 18.17 -13.55 34.57
N SER A 2 17.91 -14.27 35.68
CA SER A 2 18.22 -13.78 37.05
C SER A 2 19.68 -13.40 37.32
N LYS A 3 20.65 -14.17 36.81
CA LYS A 3 22.10 -13.90 36.99
C LYS A 3 22.63 -12.68 36.23
N VAL A 4 22.00 -12.35 35.10
CA VAL A 4 22.33 -11.15 34.30
C VAL A 4 21.78 -9.90 34.99
N THR A 5 20.55 -9.96 35.49
CA THR A 5 19.93 -8.86 36.25
C THR A 5 20.55 -8.63 37.63
N ALA A 6 21.19 -9.65 38.21
CA ALA A 6 21.95 -9.55 39.46
C ALA A 6 23.40 -9.04 39.26
N GLY A 7 23.83 -8.82 38.01
CA GLY A 7 25.18 -8.35 37.70
C GLY A 7 26.29 -9.39 37.83
N GLU A 8 25.95 -10.66 38.04
CA GLU A 8 26.89 -11.78 38.21
C GLU A 8 27.52 -12.23 36.87
N ILE A 9 26.91 -11.88 35.73
CA ILE A 9 27.40 -12.19 34.38
C ILE A 9 27.45 -10.89 33.57
N ARG A 10 28.63 -10.54 33.05
CA ARG A 10 28.86 -9.37 32.18
C ARG A 10 29.53 -9.81 30.87
N PRO A 11 29.26 -9.14 29.74
CA PRO A 11 29.99 -9.39 28.50
C PRO A 11 31.46 -9.02 28.69
N THR A 12 32.35 -9.83 28.13
CA THR A 12 33.78 -9.53 28.07
C THR A 12 34.10 -9.08 26.66
N PHE A 13 34.74 -7.92 26.52
CA PHE A 13 35.18 -7.41 25.23
C PHE A 13 36.70 -7.48 25.16
N GLU A 14 37.24 -7.89 24.01
CA GLU A 14 38.68 -7.88 23.82
C GLU A 14 39.21 -6.45 23.76
N GLN A 15 40.13 -6.12 24.69
CA GLN A 15 40.53 -4.74 24.98
C GLN A 15 41.26 -4.05 23.82
N TYR A 16 41.88 -4.81 22.91
CA TYR A 16 42.68 -4.28 21.80
C TYR A 16 42.01 -4.42 20.44
N GLU A 17 41.05 -5.34 20.27
CA GLU A 17 40.36 -5.56 18.99
C GLU A 17 38.98 -4.90 18.92
N THR A 18 38.29 -4.74 20.05
CA THR A 18 36.96 -4.14 20.05
C THR A 18 37.07 -2.62 20.16
N PRO A 19 36.52 -1.82 19.22
CA PRO A 19 36.55 -0.36 19.31
C PRO A 19 35.93 0.14 20.63
N VAL A 20 36.52 1.18 21.22
CA VAL A 20 36.13 1.72 22.54
C VAL A 20 34.62 2.00 22.61
N TRP A 21 34.06 2.62 21.56
CA TRP A 21 32.65 2.97 21.50
C TRP A 21 31.71 1.74 21.50
N VAL A 22 32.13 0.60 20.93
CA VAL A 22 31.35 -0.65 20.92
C VAL A 22 31.31 -1.26 22.32
N ARG A 23 32.42 -1.19 23.05
CA ARG A 23 32.49 -1.65 24.44
C ARG A 23 31.61 -0.78 25.33
N ASP A 24 31.69 0.54 25.17
CA ASP A 24 30.89 1.49 25.97
C ASP A 24 29.39 1.30 25.70
N LEU A 25 29.00 1.12 24.44
CA LEU A 25 27.64 0.81 24.04
C LEU A 25 27.16 -0.51 24.66
N GLY A 26 27.96 -1.57 24.55
CA GLY A 26 27.62 -2.89 25.08
C GLY A 26 27.50 -2.91 26.61
N MET A 27 28.34 -2.14 27.32
CA MET A 27 28.28 -2.01 28.77
C MET A 27 27.05 -1.20 29.22
N GLN A 28 26.67 -0.13 28.50
CA GLN A 28 25.48 0.66 28.79
C GLN A 28 24.17 -0.11 28.54
N CYS A 29 24.11 -0.94 27.48
CA CYS A 29 22.97 -1.82 27.24
C CYS A 29 22.73 -2.83 28.38
N MET A 30 23.79 -3.16 29.14
CA MET A 30 23.79 -4.15 30.21
C MET A 30 23.78 -3.52 31.62
N ALA A 31 23.45 -2.23 31.75
CA ALA A 31 23.38 -1.56 33.04
C ALA A 31 22.39 -2.25 33.99
N ALA A 32 22.76 -2.42 35.26
CA ALA A 32 21.91 -3.12 36.24
C ALA A 32 20.62 -2.33 36.52
N ASP A 33 20.73 -1.00 36.65
CA ASP A 33 19.59 -0.09 36.72
C ASP A 33 18.92 0.03 35.34
N PRO A 34 17.61 -0.27 35.23
CA PRO A 34 16.86 -0.10 33.98
C PRO A 34 16.86 1.33 33.42
N ASN A 35 17.01 2.37 34.26
CA ASN A 35 17.01 3.76 33.83
C ASN A 35 18.33 4.19 33.18
N ASP A 36 19.42 3.49 33.48
CA ASP A 36 20.75 3.73 32.90
C ASP A 36 20.96 2.98 31.58
N ARG A 37 20.01 2.12 31.18
CA ARG A 37 20.07 1.40 29.90
C ARG A 37 19.63 2.31 28.77
N LEU A 38 20.40 2.27 27.69
CA LEU A 38 20.02 2.94 26.45
C LEU A 38 18.70 2.37 25.92
N THR A 39 17.83 3.28 25.47
CA THR A 39 16.64 2.90 24.72
C THR A 39 17.04 2.37 23.35
N SER A 40 16.23 1.48 22.77
CA SER A 40 16.45 0.96 21.41
C SER A 40 16.67 2.08 20.38
N MET A 41 15.92 3.19 20.50
CA MET A 41 16.05 4.36 19.64
C MET A 41 17.42 5.05 19.77
N SER A 42 17.97 5.12 20.99
CA SER A 42 19.30 5.69 21.21
C SER A 42 20.39 4.80 20.62
N VAL A 43 20.27 3.49 20.77
CA VAL A 43 21.20 2.50 20.18
C VAL A 43 21.20 2.63 18.65
N THR A 44 20.03 2.73 18.01
CA THR A 44 19.92 2.93 16.55
C THR A 44 20.63 4.20 16.09
N SER A 45 20.47 5.31 16.82
CA SER A 45 21.12 6.58 16.48
C SER A 45 22.66 6.52 16.57
N ILE A 46 23.18 5.77 17.56
CA ILE A 46 24.62 5.58 17.75
C ILE A 46 25.20 4.70 16.64
N LEU A 47 24.50 3.61 16.29
CA LEU A 47 24.92 2.72 15.21
C LEU A 47 24.94 3.45 13.85
N GLN A 48 23.89 4.21 13.53
CA GLN A 48 23.81 4.99 12.30
C GLN A 48 24.93 6.03 12.16
N ARG A 49 25.31 6.70 13.25
CA ARG A 49 26.47 7.62 13.25
C ARG A 49 27.79 6.89 13.06
N SER A 50 27.95 5.70 13.63
CA SER A 50 29.18 4.90 13.50
C SER A 50 29.37 4.29 12.11
N SER A 51 28.28 4.00 11.37
CA SER A 51 28.32 3.48 9.99
C SER A 51 28.81 4.48 8.94
N ILE A 52 28.82 5.77 9.28
CA ILE A 52 29.25 6.87 8.38
C ILE A 52 30.77 7.13 8.52
N GLY A 53 31.44 6.51 9.50
CA GLY A 53 32.82 6.81 9.88
C GLY A 53 33.95 6.09 9.12
N THR A 54 33.67 5.24 8.13
CA THR A 54 34.71 4.53 7.38
C THR A 54 34.85 5.05 5.96
N GLN A 55 35.43 6.25 5.81
CA GLN A 55 36.46 6.61 4.81
C GLN A 55 36.65 8.14 4.77
N HIS A 56 37.67 8.64 5.47
CA HIS A 56 38.70 9.53 4.93
C HIS A 56 39.60 10.04 6.06
N TYR A 57 40.91 9.78 5.93
CA TYR A 57 41.95 10.51 6.64
C TYR A 57 41.95 11.98 6.15
N PRO A 58 42.08 12.95 7.07
CA PRO A 58 42.94 14.08 6.80
C PRO A 58 44.10 14.07 7.79
N PHE A 59 45.29 14.21 7.22
CA PHE A 59 46.53 14.49 7.92
C PHE A 59 46.35 15.63 8.93
N CYS A 60 46.91 15.39 10.11
CA CYS A 60 47.15 16.38 11.16
C CYS A 60 48.12 17.47 10.67
N LEU A 61 47.87 18.74 11.01
CA LEU A 61 48.93 19.71 11.28
C LEU A 61 48.44 20.75 12.30
N VAL A 62 48.72 20.43 13.57
CA VAL A 62 49.32 21.25 14.63
C VAL A 62 48.75 22.65 14.92
N MET A 63 48.21 22.77 16.14
CA MET A 63 48.02 24.02 16.88
C MET A 63 49.33 24.80 17.05
N ASN A 64 49.28 26.13 16.91
CA ASN A 64 50.10 27.00 17.76
C ASN A 64 49.47 28.38 18.00
N THR A 65 49.19 28.63 19.29
CA THR A 65 49.38 29.85 20.09
C THR A 65 48.94 31.24 19.58
N ILE A 66 47.92 31.77 20.27
CA ILE A 66 47.75 33.13 20.84
C ILE A 66 48.72 34.23 20.37
N LYS A 67 48.15 35.31 19.81
CA LYS A 67 48.47 36.69 20.23
C LYS A 67 47.23 37.59 20.20
N LEU A 68 46.89 38.07 21.38
CA LEU A 68 45.98 39.18 21.67
C LEU A 68 46.61 40.48 21.13
N VAL A 69 45.89 41.24 20.30
CA VAL A 69 46.17 42.69 20.11
C VAL A 69 44.83 43.42 20.09
N LEU A 70 44.63 44.22 21.13
CA LEU A 70 43.54 45.16 21.34
C LEU A 70 43.94 46.53 20.77
N PHE A 71 43.21 47.02 19.78
CA PHE A 71 42.96 48.45 19.45
C PHE A 71 41.73 48.40 18.53
N GLY A 72 40.63 49.13 18.67
CA GLY A 72 40.39 50.44 19.24
C GLY A 72 39.51 51.20 18.24
N ILE A 73 38.19 51.08 18.41
CA ILE A 73 37.08 51.97 17.98
C ILE A 73 37.08 52.47 16.51
N GLY A 74 36.10 51.98 15.75
CA GLY A 74 35.59 52.60 14.54
C GLY A 74 34.24 51.98 14.18
N ALA A 75 33.14 52.58 14.65
CA ALA A 75 31.79 52.15 14.33
C ALA A 75 31.50 52.42 12.85
N VAL A 76 31.64 51.38 12.02
CA VAL A 76 30.98 51.32 10.72
C VAL A 76 29.77 50.43 10.93
N VAL A 77 28.58 50.99 10.71
CA VAL A 77 27.34 50.21 10.64
C VAL A 77 27.43 49.33 9.39
N ALA A 78 28.10 48.19 9.53
CA ALA A 78 27.92 47.09 8.60
C ALA A 78 26.49 46.60 8.84
N GLN A 79 25.60 46.90 7.90
CA GLN A 79 24.36 46.14 7.78
C GLN A 79 24.79 44.67 7.75
N THR A 80 24.45 43.93 8.79
CA THR A 80 24.51 42.49 8.77
C THR A 80 23.54 42.06 7.67
N ILE A 81 24.06 41.85 6.47
CA ILE A 81 23.39 41.03 5.48
C ILE A 81 23.29 39.69 6.17
N SER A 82 22.12 39.40 6.73
CA SER A 82 21.72 38.05 7.02
C SER A 82 21.87 37.32 5.69
N THR A 83 22.98 36.62 5.50
CA THR A 83 23.09 35.59 4.47
C THR A 83 22.10 34.52 4.90
N SER A 84 20.82 34.74 4.58
CA SER A 84 19.80 33.74 4.78
C SER A 84 20.31 32.50 4.05
N SER A 85 20.61 31.45 4.82
CA SER A 85 21.00 30.16 4.25
C SER A 85 20.02 29.81 3.13
N CYS A 86 20.53 29.34 1.99
CA CYS A 86 19.66 29.00 0.86
C CYS A 86 18.51 28.11 1.33
N LYS A 87 17.30 28.46 0.87
CA LYS A 87 16.04 27.77 1.21
C LYS A 87 16.10 26.27 0.91
N TYR A 88 16.90 25.89 -0.08
CA TYR A 88 17.07 24.52 -0.55
C TYR A 88 18.24 23.79 0.09
N SER A 89 18.95 24.38 1.08
CA SER A 89 20.11 23.75 1.72
C SER A 89 19.81 22.36 2.33
N SER A 90 18.55 22.10 2.67
CA SER A 90 18.06 20.81 3.16
C SER A 90 17.99 19.69 2.10
N TYR A 91 18.30 19.98 0.84
CA TYR A 91 18.36 19.00 -0.26
C TYR A 91 19.74 18.32 -0.35
N GLY A 92 20.76 18.89 0.28
CA GLY A 92 22.15 18.44 0.17
C GLY A 92 22.95 19.28 -0.82
N ALA A 93 24.27 19.18 -0.77
CA ALA A 93 25.16 19.91 -1.68
C ALA A 93 25.14 19.33 -3.10
N ASN A 94 25.46 20.15 -4.09
CA ASN A 94 25.52 19.78 -5.52
C ASN A 94 24.19 19.26 -6.10
N ILE A 95 23.06 19.67 -5.52
CA ILE A 95 21.74 19.40 -6.09
C ILE A 95 21.25 20.65 -6.81
N SER A 96 20.92 20.52 -8.10
CA SER A 96 20.16 21.51 -8.85
C SER A 96 18.66 21.31 -8.59
N VAL A 97 17.95 22.38 -8.26
CA VAL A 97 16.54 22.34 -7.83
C VAL A 97 15.68 23.10 -8.83
N PHE A 98 14.69 22.42 -9.43
CA PHE A 98 13.70 23.06 -10.28
C PHE A 98 12.58 23.66 -9.43
N THR A 99 12.39 24.99 -9.51
CA THR A 99 11.44 25.73 -8.69
C THR A 99 10.75 26.87 -9.45
N GLY A 100 9.61 27.33 -8.92
CA GLY A 100 8.79 28.42 -9.44
C GLY A 100 8.48 29.47 -8.38
N ASP A 101 9.38 29.64 -7.41
CA ASP A 101 9.21 30.58 -6.30
C ASP A 101 9.87 31.95 -6.56
N GLU A 102 9.90 32.80 -5.53
CA GLU A 102 10.44 34.16 -5.57
C GLU A 102 11.92 34.26 -6.01
N ILE A 103 12.70 33.18 -5.94
CA ILE A 103 14.10 33.19 -6.38
C ILE A 103 14.17 33.35 -7.90
N CYS A 104 13.19 32.82 -8.64
CA CYS A 104 13.15 32.89 -10.11
C CYS A 104 12.69 34.24 -10.67
N GLY A 105 12.47 35.25 -9.82
CA GLY A 105 12.05 36.58 -10.22
C GLY A 105 10.54 36.79 -10.10
N PRO A 106 9.88 37.50 -11.05
CA PRO A 106 8.47 37.81 -10.91
C PRO A 106 7.60 36.55 -10.88
N ILE A 107 6.50 36.61 -10.14
CA ILE A 107 5.51 35.52 -10.00
C ILE A 107 5.12 34.98 -11.38
N GLY A 108 5.09 33.66 -11.53
CA GLY A 108 4.85 32.97 -12.79
C GLY A 108 6.13 32.46 -13.47
N SER A 109 7.30 32.95 -13.06
CA SER A 109 8.59 32.46 -13.58
C SER A 109 8.99 31.13 -12.94
N SER A 110 9.85 30.39 -13.62
CA SER A 110 10.50 29.20 -13.05
C SER A 110 11.94 29.10 -13.52
N CYS A 111 12.77 28.44 -12.72
CA CYS A 111 14.21 28.38 -12.89
C CYS A 111 14.80 27.18 -12.15
N ILE A 112 16.05 26.85 -12.48
CA ILE A 112 16.86 25.87 -11.78
C ILE A 112 17.90 26.60 -10.96
N VAL A 113 18.03 26.23 -9.70
CA VAL A 113 18.92 26.88 -8.73
C VAL A 113 19.83 25.88 -8.05
N ASP A 114 21.01 26.34 -7.62
CA ASP A 114 21.87 25.54 -6.75
C ASP A 114 21.24 25.45 -5.34
N SER A 115 21.17 24.24 -4.81
CA SER A 115 20.58 23.96 -3.49
C SER A 115 21.31 24.62 -2.31
N THR A 116 22.59 24.95 -2.44
CA THR A 116 23.42 25.48 -1.36
C THR A 116 23.51 27.01 -1.42
N THR A 117 23.64 27.57 -2.61
CA THR A 117 23.80 29.03 -2.79
C THR A 117 22.52 29.74 -3.19
N CYS A 118 21.52 29.02 -3.71
CA CYS A 118 20.32 29.56 -4.37
C CYS A 118 20.65 30.38 -5.63
N ASP A 119 21.87 30.25 -6.17
CA ASP A 119 22.23 30.90 -7.42
C ASP A 119 21.43 30.28 -8.57
N ILE A 120 20.87 31.12 -9.43
CA ILE A 120 20.14 30.67 -10.62
C ILE A 120 21.14 30.08 -11.61
N MET A 121 21.01 28.77 -11.86
CA MET A 121 21.80 28.03 -12.84
C MET A 121 21.21 28.16 -14.25
N GLY A 122 19.88 28.31 -14.34
CA GLY A 122 19.19 28.50 -15.61
C GLY A 122 17.74 28.93 -15.44
N MET A 123 17.30 29.92 -16.22
CA MET A 123 15.87 30.28 -16.29
C MET A 123 15.13 29.23 -17.14
N VAL A 124 13.97 28.77 -16.69
CA VAL A 124 13.12 27.80 -17.41
C VAL A 124 11.93 28.48 -18.06
N SER A 125 11.24 29.37 -17.34
CA SER A 125 10.10 30.12 -17.88
C SER A 125 10.03 31.56 -17.38
N PHE A 126 9.42 32.40 -18.21
CA PHE A 126 9.06 33.79 -17.88
C PHE A 126 7.67 33.88 -17.24
N PRO A 127 7.30 35.03 -16.63
CA PRO A 127 6.00 35.22 -15.96
C PRO A 127 4.78 34.96 -16.84
N ASN A 128 4.92 35.16 -18.16
CA ASN A 128 3.85 34.91 -19.14
C ASN A 128 3.69 33.41 -19.48
N GLY A 129 4.47 32.51 -18.85
CA GLY A 129 4.44 31.07 -19.07
C GLY A 129 5.27 30.59 -20.26
N SER A 130 5.87 31.50 -21.04
CA SER A 130 6.75 31.13 -22.15
C SER A 130 8.08 30.57 -21.65
N PHE A 131 8.60 29.57 -22.35
CA PHE A 131 9.91 28.98 -22.08
C PHE A 131 11.02 30.01 -22.33
N ALA A 132 12.06 29.99 -21.50
CA ALA A 132 13.29 30.74 -21.72
C ALA A 132 14.18 30.03 -22.77
N SER A 133 14.75 30.78 -23.70
CA SER A 133 15.74 30.30 -24.69
C SER A 133 17.15 30.30 -24.07
N PRO A 134 18.07 29.34 -24.35
CA PRO A 134 18.18 28.50 -25.56
C PRO A 134 17.86 27.00 -25.37
N TRP A 135 17.04 26.62 -24.39
CA TRP A 135 16.76 25.21 -24.12
C TRP A 135 16.01 24.57 -25.31
N ASN A 136 16.72 23.66 -25.97
CA ASN A 136 16.71 23.52 -27.43
C ASN A 136 15.45 22.85 -27.97
N TYR A 137 15.08 23.34 -29.16
CA TYR A 137 13.90 23.06 -29.95
C TYR A 137 14.24 21.95 -30.96
N SER A 138 13.72 20.74 -30.75
CA SER A 138 13.68 19.72 -31.80
C SER A 138 12.26 19.70 -32.37
N SER A 139 12.05 20.37 -33.50
CA SER A 139 10.84 20.19 -34.30
C SER A 139 11.07 19.06 -35.29
N ASN A 140 10.60 17.87 -34.97
CA ASN A 140 10.03 17.03 -36.03
C ASN A 140 8.58 17.49 -36.17
N ASP A 141 8.06 17.63 -37.41
CA ASP A 141 6.80 18.30 -37.80
C ASP A 141 5.50 17.91 -37.05
N GLU A 142 5.56 17.02 -36.04
CA GLU A 142 4.42 16.59 -35.23
C GLU A 142 4.56 16.84 -33.71
N PHE A 143 5.77 17.03 -33.14
CA PHE A 143 5.96 17.24 -31.70
C PHE A 143 7.16 18.15 -31.39
N VAL A 144 6.97 19.11 -30.49
CA VAL A 144 8.04 19.94 -29.93
C VAL A 144 8.46 19.32 -28.60
N GLU A 145 9.67 18.76 -28.56
CA GLU A 145 10.25 18.21 -27.33
C GLU A 145 11.10 19.31 -26.65
N PHE A 146 10.68 19.71 -25.45
CA PHE A 146 11.39 20.70 -24.64
C PHE A 146 12.26 19.98 -23.61
N TYR A 147 13.58 20.06 -23.78
CA TYR A 147 14.52 19.55 -22.79
C TYR A 147 14.69 20.56 -21.66
N LEU A 148 14.23 20.20 -20.46
CA LEU A 148 14.54 20.95 -19.25
C LEU A 148 16.04 20.81 -18.94
N PRO A 149 16.72 21.84 -18.41
CA PRO A 149 18.08 21.67 -17.92
C PRO A 149 18.13 20.64 -16.78
N ASP A 150 19.26 19.96 -16.59
CA ASP A 150 19.38 18.90 -15.60
C ASP A 150 19.06 19.39 -14.16
N PHE A 151 18.15 18.69 -13.49
CA PHE A 151 17.79 18.95 -12.09
C PHE A 151 17.76 17.65 -11.28
N GLY A 152 18.26 17.68 -10.03
CA GLY A 152 18.19 16.54 -9.11
C GLY A 152 16.98 16.58 -8.17
N ALA A 153 16.19 17.65 -8.24
CA ALA A 153 15.11 17.91 -7.30
C ALA A 153 13.99 18.75 -7.91
N ILE A 154 12.76 18.43 -7.52
CA ILE A 154 11.56 19.20 -7.89
C ILE A 154 10.97 19.82 -6.63
N ALA A 155 10.97 21.14 -6.57
CA ALA A 155 10.42 21.92 -5.47
C ALA A 155 9.01 22.41 -5.80
N ASP A 156 8.65 23.60 -5.29
CA ASP A 156 7.33 24.18 -5.49
C ASP A 156 7.24 24.93 -6.83
N LEU A 157 6.57 24.32 -7.80
CA LEU A 157 6.25 24.91 -9.10
C LEU A 157 4.79 25.39 -9.17
N SER A 158 4.04 25.39 -8.08
CA SER A 158 2.60 25.74 -8.08
C SER A 158 2.32 27.19 -8.50
N LYS A 159 3.30 28.08 -8.32
CA LYS A 159 3.23 29.50 -8.74
C LYS A 159 3.80 29.75 -10.14
N SER A 160 4.34 28.72 -10.80
CA SER A 160 4.83 28.84 -12.16
C SER A 160 3.66 28.91 -13.15
N ASN A 161 3.74 29.85 -14.09
CA ASN A 161 2.81 29.95 -15.21
C ASN A 161 3.26 29.11 -16.41
N LEU A 162 4.34 28.33 -16.25
CA LEU A 162 4.88 27.45 -17.28
C LEU A 162 3.78 26.62 -17.94
N SER A 163 3.63 26.77 -19.25
CA SER A 163 2.66 26.02 -20.04
C SER A 163 3.25 24.67 -20.44
N MET A 164 3.04 23.66 -19.59
CA MET A 164 3.63 22.33 -19.75
C MET A 164 2.58 21.26 -19.41
N PRO A 165 1.70 20.90 -20.37
CA PRO A 165 0.65 19.91 -20.15
C PRO A 165 1.20 18.50 -19.88
N TYR A 166 2.40 18.21 -20.37
CA TYR A 166 3.11 16.95 -20.15
C TYR A 166 4.39 17.22 -19.37
N PHE A 167 4.48 16.67 -18.16
CA PHE A 167 5.65 16.80 -17.31
C PHE A 167 6.43 15.49 -17.31
N TYR A 168 7.57 15.49 -18.01
CA TYR A 168 8.44 14.33 -18.15
C TYR A 168 9.67 14.47 -17.26
N VAL A 169 9.96 13.43 -16.49
CA VAL A 169 11.17 13.32 -15.69
C VAL A 169 11.74 11.93 -15.91
N GLU A 170 12.82 11.84 -16.67
CA GLU A 170 13.39 10.57 -17.09
C GLU A 170 14.90 10.50 -16.94
N ASP A 171 15.43 9.28 -16.83
CA ASP A 171 16.86 8.97 -16.88
C ASP A 171 17.69 9.55 -15.72
N TYR A 172 17.13 9.57 -14.51
CA TYR A 172 17.82 10.01 -13.29
C TYR A 172 18.18 8.86 -12.36
N GLU A 173 19.37 8.87 -11.77
CA GLU A 173 19.71 7.92 -10.70
C GLU A 173 18.82 8.15 -9.46
N SER A 174 18.62 9.40 -9.08
CA SER A 174 17.78 9.79 -7.95
C SER A 174 17.06 11.09 -8.23
N MET A 175 15.83 11.20 -7.74
CA MET A 175 15.03 12.42 -7.87
C MET A 175 14.36 12.77 -6.54
N ILE A 176 14.63 13.97 -6.04
CA ILE A 176 14.08 14.45 -4.76
C ILE A 176 12.73 15.15 -5.02
N VAL A 177 11.66 14.63 -4.40
CA VAL A 177 10.27 15.08 -4.64
C VAL A 177 9.53 15.55 -3.38
N LYS A 178 10.25 15.75 -2.26
CA LYS A 178 9.64 16.03 -0.93
C LYS A 178 8.79 17.31 -0.86
N ASP A 179 9.19 18.37 -1.58
CA ASP A 179 8.45 19.64 -1.62
C ASP A 179 7.73 19.86 -2.96
N MET A 180 7.67 18.82 -3.80
CA MET A 180 7.13 18.87 -5.15
C MET A 180 5.67 19.33 -5.12
N ALA A 181 5.40 20.43 -5.82
CA ALA A 181 4.06 20.77 -6.28
C ALA A 181 4.16 21.15 -7.75
N LEU A 182 3.42 20.44 -8.60
CA LEU A 182 3.46 20.66 -10.05
C LEU A 182 2.61 21.90 -10.44
N PRO A 183 2.94 22.56 -11.57
CA PRO A 183 2.10 23.63 -12.11
C PRO A 183 0.68 23.17 -12.42
N ASN A 184 -0.30 24.08 -12.32
CA ASN A 184 -1.71 23.79 -12.64
C ASN A 184 -1.94 23.43 -14.12
N SER A 185 -0.98 23.73 -15.00
CA SER A 185 -1.03 23.41 -16.43
C SER A 185 -0.79 21.93 -16.72
N VAL A 186 -0.23 21.16 -15.78
CA VAL A 186 0.11 19.74 -15.97
C VAL A 186 -1.15 18.88 -15.98
N ILE A 187 -1.30 18.08 -17.04
CA ILE A 187 -2.42 17.15 -17.27
C ILE A 187 -1.92 15.70 -17.26
N SER A 188 -0.67 15.47 -17.67
CA SER A 188 -0.01 14.16 -17.62
C SER A 188 1.37 14.32 -16.97
N ALA A 189 1.66 13.47 -15.98
CA ALA A 189 2.95 13.44 -15.28
C ALA A 189 3.59 12.06 -15.45
N LEU A 190 4.85 12.06 -15.86
CA LEU A 190 5.59 10.86 -16.21
C LEU A 190 6.95 10.85 -15.50
N PHE A 191 7.20 9.74 -14.80
CA PHE A 191 8.45 9.48 -14.07
C PHE A 191 9.06 8.16 -14.56
N GLY A 192 10.08 8.23 -15.40
CA GLY A 192 10.63 7.08 -16.13
C GLY A 192 12.10 6.82 -15.83
N ASN A 193 12.50 5.55 -15.69
CA ASN A 193 13.91 5.18 -15.51
C ASN A 193 14.59 5.90 -14.32
N ILE A 194 13.87 6.04 -13.19
CA ILE A 194 14.39 6.68 -11.98
C ILE A 194 14.73 5.61 -10.94
N THR A 195 16.00 5.47 -10.57
CA THR A 195 16.40 4.36 -9.66
C THR A 195 15.92 4.59 -8.22
N SER A 196 15.92 5.84 -7.74
CA SER A 196 15.51 6.19 -6.38
C SER A 196 14.56 7.39 -6.36
N MET A 197 13.33 7.17 -5.88
CA MET A 197 12.34 8.22 -5.63
C MET A 197 11.46 7.86 -4.44
N ASP A 198 11.37 8.76 -3.45
CA ASP A 198 10.50 8.58 -2.29
C ASP A 198 9.15 9.25 -2.50
N PHE A 199 8.20 8.52 -3.09
CA PHE A 199 6.81 8.98 -3.23
C PHE A 199 6.13 9.26 -1.88
N GLY A 200 6.59 8.67 -0.77
CA GLY A 200 6.06 8.93 0.57
C GLY A 200 6.37 10.31 1.10
N SER A 201 7.41 10.95 0.56
CA SER A 201 7.78 12.32 0.89
C SER A 201 6.88 13.37 0.23
N ILE A 202 6.07 13.00 -0.78
CA ILE A 202 5.17 13.93 -1.46
C ILE A 202 3.99 14.26 -0.56
N THR A 203 3.97 15.50 -0.06
CA THR A 203 2.93 15.98 0.87
C THR A 203 1.95 16.96 0.23
N LYS A 204 2.35 17.63 -0.84
CA LYS A 204 1.50 18.60 -1.56
C LYS A 204 0.59 17.87 -2.55
N PRO A 205 -0.63 18.37 -2.79
CA PRO A 205 -1.54 17.76 -3.74
C PRO A 205 -1.02 17.92 -5.16
N PHE A 206 -1.28 16.91 -5.99
CA PHE A 206 -1.15 17.03 -7.44
C PHE A 206 -2.18 18.02 -8.02
N PRO A 207 -1.93 18.59 -9.21
CA PRO A 207 -2.86 19.49 -9.87
C PRO A 207 -4.26 18.89 -10.07
N PRO A 208 -5.33 19.68 -9.95
CA PRO A 208 -6.71 19.17 -10.06
C PRO A 208 -7.08 18.68 -11.45
N HIS A 209 -6.33 19.08 -12.49
CA HIS A 209 -6.55 18.69 -13.88
C HIS A 209 -5.66 17.53 -14.34
N LEU A 210 -4.84 16.97 -13.43
CA LEU A 210 -4.03 15.80 -13.74
C LEU A 210 -4.95 14.61 -14.02
N ASP A 211 -4.83 14.03 -15.22
CA ASP A 211 -5.63 12.91 -15.69
C ASP A 211 -4.81 11.62 -15.88
N GLU A 212 -3.49 11.76 -16.00
CA GLU A 212 -2.57 10.65 -16.22
C GLU A 212 -1.34 10.73 -15.31
N LEU A 213 -0.99 9.59 -14.73
CA LEU A 213 0.25 9.39 -13.97
C LEU A 213 0.93 8.11 -14.47
N ASP A 214 2.11 8.26 -15.08
CA ASP A 214 2.93 7.14 -15.53
C ASP A 214 4.23 7.08 -14.72
N ILE A 215 4.52 5.91 -14.19
CA ILE A 215 5.75 5.65 -13.44
C ILE A 215 6.33 4.32 -13.91
N TYR A 216 7.46 4.35 -14.60
CA TYR A 216 8.02 3.15 -15.21
C TYR A 216 9.52 2.99 -15.05
N ASN A 217 10.01 1.76 -15.21
CA ASN A 217 11.43 1.40 -15.12
C ASN A 217 12.12 1.92 -13.84
N SER A 218 11.36 2.11 -12.74
CA SER A 218 11.84 2.86 -11.56
C SER A 218 12.08 1.97 -10.34
N SER A 219 12.22 0.65 -10.55
CA SER A 219 12.49 -0.33 -9.49
C SER A 219 11.54 -0.31 -8.28
N LEU A 220 10.33 0.28 -8.41
CA LEU A 220 9.43 0.49 -7.29
C LEU A 220 8.86 -0.83 -6.78
N SER A 221 9.06 -1.13 -5.50
CA SER A 221 8.52 -2.34 -4.86
C SER A 221 7.21 -2.12 -4.13
N ILE A 222 6.99 -0.90 -3.61
CA ILE A 222 5.81 -0.56 -2.81
C ILE A 222 5.53 0.95 -2.86
N PHE A 223 4.24 1.30 -2.82
CA PHE A 223 3.80 2.66 -2.52
C PHE A 223 3.48 2.77 -1.03
N PRO A 224 3.96 3.81 -0.32
CA PRO A 224 3.63 4.00 1.08
C PRO A 224 2.13 4.30 1.22
N VAL A 225 1.51 3.79 2.28
CA VAL A 225 0.07 3.98 2.53
C VAL A 225 -0.34 5.44 2.74
N THR A 226 0.64 6.30 3.05
CA THR A 226 0.49 7.75 3.18
C THR A 226 0.39 8.46 1.84
N PHE A 227 0.83 7.82 0.74
CA PHE A 227 0.79 8.41 -0.59
C PHE A 227 -0.66 8.72 -0.99
N LYS A 228 -0.89 9.98 -1.37
CA LYS A 228 -2.20 10.48 -1.79
C LYS A 228 -2.26 10.43 -3.31
N TRP A 229 -2.92 9.40 -3.83
CA TRP A 229 -3.15 9.28 -5.26
C TRP A 229 -3.93 10.48 -5.80
N PRO A 230 -3.51 11.07 -6.94
CA PRO A 230 -4.29 12.08 -7.64
C PRO A 230 -5.59 11.50 -8.19
N SER A 231 -6.59 12.35 -8.44
CA SER A 231 -7.86 11.94 -9.05
C SER A 231 -7.73 11.77 -10.58
N VAL A 232 -6.92 10.81 -11.02
CA VAL A 232 -6.61 10.53 -12.43
C VAL A 232 -7.53 9.48 -13.05
N SER A 233 -7.65 9.46 -14.38
CA SER A 233 -8.34 8.40 -15.12
C SER A 233 -7.40 7.29 -15.60
N ASN A 234 -6.11 7.58 -15.76
CA ASN A 234 -5.09 6.65 -16.26
C ASN A 234 -3.89 6.55 -15.30
N ILE A 235 -3.53 5.33 -14.93
CA ILE A 235 -2.30 5.02 -14.18
C ILE A 235 -1.53 3.93 -14.90
N SER A 236 -0.25 4.18 -15.14
CA SER A 236 0.73 3.20 -15.61
C SER A 236 1.85 3.02 -14.60
N LEU A 237 2.17 1.77 -14.30
CA LEU A 237 3.19 1.34 -13.32
C LEU A 237 4.10 0.27 -13.93
N LEU A 238 4.41 0.41 -15.22
CA LEU A 238 5.14 -0.55 -16.04
C LEU A 238 6.57 -0.82 -15.54
N ASN A 239 7.05 -2.07 -15.64
CA ASN A 239 8.46 -2.41 -15.42
C ASN A 239 8.99 -1.94 -14.05
N ASN A 240 8.27 -2.25 -12.99
CA ASN A 240 8.70 -1.99 -11.61
C ASN A 240 8.92 -3.33 -10.87
N LYS A 241 8.98 -3.30 -9.55
CA LYS A 241 9.17 -4.47 -8.68
C LYS A 241 7.96 -4.70 -7.76
N LEU A 242 6.78 -4.24 -8.17
CA LEU A 242 5.57 -4.29 -7.35
C LEU A 242 5.14 -5.74 -7.13
N GLN A 243 4.88 -6.10 -5.87
CA GLN A 243 4.36 -7.43 -5.51
C GLN A 243 2.84 -7.42 -5.29
N THR A 244 2.27 -6.25 -5.01
CA THR A 244 0.84 -6.03 -4.79
C THR A 244 0.38 -4.81 -5.55
N ILE A 245 -0.88 -4.81 -5.99
CA ILE A 245 -1.51 -3.61 -6.55
C ILE A 245 -1.56 -2.53 -5.44
N PRO A 246 -1.19 -1.27 -5.73
CA PRO A 246 -1.15 -0.25 -4.69
C PRO A 246 -2.50 -0.05 -4.00
N LYS A 247 -2.47 0.17 -2.68
CA LYS A 247 -3.67 0.50 -1.92
C LYS A 247 -4.16 1.89 -2.28
N ASN A 248 -5.46 2.11 -2.14
CA ASN A 248 -6.13 3.40 -2.28
C ASN A 248 -5.99 4.05 -3.67
N LEU A 249 -5.86 3.25 -4.74
CA LEU A 249 -5.99 3.75 -6.10
C LEU A 249 -7.32 4.52 -6.27
N PRO A 250 -7.33 5.59 -7.09
CA PRO A 250 -8.45 6.53 -7.10
C PRO A 250 -9.70 5.91 -7.75
N ASN A 251 -10.88 6.26 -7.23
CA ASN A 251 -12.16 5.75 -7.76
C ASN A 251 -12.51 6.28 -9.17
N SER A 252 -11.84 7.37 -9.59
CA SER A 252 -11.90 7.92 -10.95
C SER A 252 -11.21 7.02 -11.99
N LEU A 253 -10.32 6.12 -11.55
CA LEU A 253 -9.46 5.33 -12.42
C LEU A 253 -10.27 4.46 -13.40
N LYS A 254 -9.94 4.58 -14.68
CA LYS A 254 -10.52 3.80 -15.78
C LYS A 254 -9.52 2.83 -16.39
N ARG A 255 -8.25 3.24 -16.48
CA ARG A 255 -7.16 2.44 -17.04
C ARG A 255 -6.09 2.20 -15.98
N LEU A 256 -5.76 0.94 -15.78
CA LEU A 256 -4.63 0.52 -14.96
C LEU A 256 -3.73 -0.44 -15.74
N THR A 257 -2.47 -0.06 -15.92
CA THR A 257 -1.44 -0.89 -16.56
C THR A 257 -0.29 -1.15 -15.59
N VAL A 258 -0.09 -2.40 -15.19
CA VAL A 258 0.92 -2.81 -14.17
C VAL A 258 1.80 -3.94 -14.73
N GLN A 259 2.19 -3.81 -16.00
CA GLN A 259 2.89 -4.90 -16.69
C GLN A 259 4.32 -5.06 -16.16
N ASN A 260 4.89 -6.26 -16.31
CA ASN A 260 6.28 -6.55 -15.96
C ASN A 260 6.60 -6.19 -14.50
N ASN A 261 5.81 -6.75 -13.59
CA ASN A 261 5.97 -6.63 -12.14
C ASN A 261 5.95 -8.04 -11.53
N SER A 262 5.72 -8.16 -10.22
CA SER A 262 5.61 -9.43 -9.49
C SER A 262 4.25 -9.57 -8.78
N ILE A 263 3.18 -9.05 -9.39
CA ILE A 263 1.83 -9.09 -8.81
C ILE A 263 1.32 -10.53 -8.72
N THR A 264 0.89 -10.96 -7.54
CA THR A 264 0.38 -12.32 -7.29
C THR A 264 -1.15 -12.41 -7.18
N ASP A 265 -1.81 -11.32 -6.81
CA ASP A 265 -3.25 -11.26 -6.59
C ASP A 265 -3.85 -9.92 -7.03
N LEU A 266 -5.18 -9.84 -6.97
CA LEU A 266 -5.95 -8.69 -7.44
C LEU A 266 -6.50 -7.81 -6.31
N ASN A 267 -5.99 -7.97 -5.08
CA ASN A 267 -6.42 -7.15 -3.97
C ASN A 267 -6.18 -5.68 -4.29
N TYR A 268 -7.11 -4.82 -3.87
CA TYR A 268 -7.05 -3.36 -4.08
C TYR A 268 -7.31 -2.86 -5.50
N LEU A 269 -7.75 -3.71 -6.44
CA LEU A 269 -8.29 -3.23 -7.71
C LEU A 269 -9.48 -2.27 -7.49
N PRO A 270 -9.50 -1.09 -8.13
CA PRO A 270 -10.64 -0.18 -8.06
C PRO A 270 -11.84 -0.70 -8.88
N PRO A 271 -13.09 -0.38 -8.47
CA PRO A 271 -14.30 -1.01 -9.04
C PRO A 271 -14.69 -0.51 -10.43
N ASN A 272 -14.18 0.65 -10.88
CA ASN A 272 -14.66 1.36 -12.08
C ASN A 272 -13.76 1.21 -13.31
N LEU A 273 -12.87 0.22 -13.32
CA LEU A 273 -11.96 -0.02 -14.42
C LEU A 273 -12.70 -0.46 -15.68
N THR A 274 -12.19 0.01 -16.82
CA THR A 274 -12.55 -0.43 -18.16
C THR A 274 -11.36 -1.07 -18.88
N ILE A 275 -10.14 -0.76 -18.48
CA ILE A 275 -8.92 -1.33 -19.06
C ILE A 275 -7.99 -1.77 -17.95
N LEU A 276 -7.65 -3.06 -17.96
CA LEU A 276 -6.71 -3.66 -17.03
C LEU A 276 -5.67 -4.48 -17.78
N ASN A 277 -4.41 -4.13 -17.58
CA ASN A 277 -3.28 -4.81 -18.20
C ASN A 277 -2.28 -5.26 -17.12
N LEU A 278 -2.28 -6.57 -16.88
CA LEU A 278 -1.46 -7.27 -15.88
C LEU A 278 -0.47 -8.22 -16.56
N ARG A 279 -0.10 -7.95 -17.83
CA ARG A 279 0.88 -8.73 -18.59
C ARG A 279 2.18 -8.92 -17.81
N ASN A 280 2.75 -10.13 -17.87
CA ASN A 280 4.04 -10.48 -17.26
C ASN A 280 4.08 -10.16 -15.75
N ASN A 281 3.29 -10.92 -15.00
CA ASN A 281 3.21 -10.90 -13.55
C ASN A 281 3.20 -12.35 -13.03
N GLN A 282 2.86 -12.55 -11.76
CA GLN A 282 2.89 -13.84 -11.08
C GLN A 282 1.49 -14.32 -10.67
N ILE A 283 0.44 -13.95 -11.42
CA ILE A 283 -0.95 -14.28 -11.07
C ILE A 283 -1.23 -15.76 -11.38
N PRO A 284 -1.48 -16.62 -10.38
CA PRO A 284 -1.67 -18.05 -10.62
C PRO A 284 -3.12 -18.41 -10.98
N THR A 285 -4.08 -17.63 -10.48
CA THR A 285 -5.51 -17.91 -10.62
C THR A 285 -6.32 -16.62 -10.71
N LEU A 286 -7.38 -16.64 -11.51
CA LEU A 286 -8.39 -15.60 -11.58
C LEU A 286 -9.74 -16.18 -11.21
N SER A 287 -10.36 -15.64 -10.17
CA SER A 287 -11.70 -16.06 -9.76
C SER A 287 -12.59 -14.94 -9.25
N ASN A 288 -13.90 -15.12 -9.41
CA ASN A 288 -14.95 -14.33 -8.75
C ASN A 288 -14.91 -12.82 -9.04
N GLN A 289 -14.61 -12.44 -10.29
CA GLN A 289 -14.57 -11.04 -10.70
C GLN A 289 -15.79 -10.66 -11.54
N ASP A 290 -16.42 -9.54 -11.21
CA ASP A 290 -17.44 -8.92 -12.08
C ASP A 290 -16.79 -7.83 -12.93
N TRP A 291 -16.53 -8.17 -14.18
CA TRP A 291 -15.82 -7.34 -15.16
C TRP A 291 -16.69 -7.01 -16.37
N ARG A 292 -18.01 -6.93 -16.16
CA ARG A 292 -18.94 -6.52 -17.22
C ARG A 292 -18.70 -5.08 -17.71
N SER A 293 -17.98 -4.26 -16.94
CA SER A 293 -17.52 -2.92 -17.36
C SER A 293 -16.25 -2.93 -18.23
N MET A 294 -15.52 -4.05 -18.30
CA MET A 294 -14.22 -4.10 -18.96
C MET A 294 -14.35 -4.08 -20.49
N ILE A 295 -13.45 -3.33 -21.11
CA ILE A 295 -13.26 -3.20 -22.55
C ILE A 295 -11.99 -3.94 -22.97
N ARG A 296 -10.92 -3.88 -22.16
CA ARG A 296 -9.64 -4.57 -22.45
C ARG A 296 -9.09 -5.26 -21.22
N LEU A 297 -8.75 -6.54 -21.39
CA LEU A 297 -8.11 -7.37 -20.37
C LEU A 297 -6.88 -8.06 -20.96
N ASN A 298 -5.74 -7.93 -20.29
CA ASN A 298 -4.51 -8.59 -20.69
C ASN A 298 -3.80 -9.24 -19.49
N PHE A 299 -3.70 -10.57 -19.52
CA PHE A 299 -3.05 -11.41 -18.52
C PHE A 299 -1.89 -12.22 -19.12
N SER A 300 -1.47 -11.89 -20.34
CA SER A 300 -0.40 -12.60 -21.03
C SER A 300 0.85 -12.76 -20.17
N PHE A 301 1.57 -13.88 -20.31
CA PHE A 301 2.79 -14.19 -19.58
C PHE A 301 2.61 -14.23 -18.05
N ASN A 302 1.44 -14.68 -17.58
CA ASN A 302 1.24 -15.06 -16.18
C ASN A 302 1.22 -16.59 -16.03
N PRO A 303 1.58 -17.14 -14.87
CA PRO A 303 1.43 -18.57 -14.55
C PRO A 303 -0.04 -18.95 -14.29
N LEU A 304 -0.98 -18.37 -15.06
CA LEU A 304 -2.40 -18.50 -14.86
C LEU A 304 -2.89 -19.90 -15.23
N THR A 305 -3.26 -20.70 -14.23
CA THR A 305 -3.76 -22.07 -14.40
C THR A 305 -5.29 -22.15 -14.34
N SER A 306 -5.94 -21.18 -13.69
CA SER A 306 -7.39 -21.17 -13.47
C SER A 306 -8.04 -19.83 -13.82
N PHE A 307 -9.12 -19.88 -14.59
CA PHE A 307 -9.99 -18.75 -14.93
C PHE A 307 -11.45 -19.16 -14.65
N THR A 308 -11.98 -18.78 -13.48
CA THR A 308 -13.25 -19.31 -12.97
C THR A 308 -14.21 -18.23 -12.47
N ASN A 309 -15.51 -18.35 -12.73
CA ASN A 309 -16.53 -17.41 -12.25
C ASN A 309 -16.19 -15.93 -12.52
N ILE A 310 -15.64 -15.65 -13.70
CA ILE A 310 -15.41 -14.29 -14.21
C ILE A 310 -16.63 -13.90 -15.03
N LYS A 311 -17.19 -12.71 -14.79
CA LYS A 311 -18.33 -12.17 -15.54
C LYS A 311 -17.85 -11.12 -16.52
N LEU A 312 -18.03 -11.36 -17.81
CA LEU A 312 -17.78 -10.41 -18.89
C LEU A 312 -19.08 -10.14 -19.63
N SER A 313 -19.15 -8.95 -20.25
CA SER A 313 -20.26 -8.56 -21.13
C SER A 313 -19.75 -8.35 -22.55
N SER A 314 -20.65 -8.09 -23.49
CA SER A 314 -20.33 -7.72 -24.88
C SER A 314 -19.52 -6.43 -25.02
N ARG A 315 -19.25 -5.70 -23.93
CA ARG A 315 -18.34 -4.55 -23.93
C ARG A 315 -16.88 -4.93 -24.12
N ILE A 316 -16.51 -6.20 -23.87
CA ILE A 316 -15.13 -6.66 -24.07
C ILE A 316 -14.77 -6.55 -25.56
N GLN A 317 -13.69 -5.84 -25.84
CA GLN A 317 -13.13 -5.66 -27.19
C GLN A 317 -11.77 -6.33 -27.33
N TYR A 318 -11.05 -6.51 -26.21
CA TYR A 318 -9.74 -7.17 -26.18
C TYR A 318 -9.60 -8.12 -25.00
N PHE A 319 -9.20 -9.36 -25.26
CA PHE A 319 -8.86 -10.34 -24.24
C PHE A 319 -7.57 -11.09 -24.61
N ALA A 320 -6.55 -11.00 -23.78
CA ALA A 320 -5.27 -11.67 -24.04
C ALA A 320 -4.79 -12.50 -22.85
N CYS A 321 -4.37 -13.71 -23.15
CA CYS A 321 -3.61 -14.59 -22.26
C CYS A 321 -2.60 -15.40 -23.08
N ILE A 322 -1.66 -14.69 -23.71
CA ILE A 322 -0.54 -15.31 -24.41
C ILE A 322 0.30 -16.07 -23.38
N ASP A 323 0.65 -17.31 -23.69
CA ASP A 323 1.49 -18.20 -22.88
C ASP A 323 1.00 -18.50 -21.45
N CYS A 324 -0.30 -18.37 -21.20
CA CYS A 324 -0.92 -18.81 -19.95
C CYS A 324 -1.16 -20.33 -19.92
N PRO A 325 -0.72 -21.06 -18.88
CA PRO A 325 -0.92 -22.51 -18.74
C PRO A 325 -2.30 -22.86 -18.17
N ILE A 326 -3.38 -22.35 -18.75
CA ILE A 326 -4.75 -22.56 -18.24
C ILE A 326 -5.15 -24.03 -18.40
N SER A 327 -5.51 -24.68 -17.30
CA SER A 327 -6.08 -26.04 -17.26
C SER A 327 -7.52 -26.06 -16.75
N ASN A 328 -7.94 -25.03 -16.00
CA ASN A 328 -9.32 -24.87 -15.56
C ASN A 328 -9.89 -23.56 -16.10
N PHE A 329 -10.86 -23.66 -17.00
CA PHE A 329 -11.55 -22.51 -17.58
C PHE A 329 -13.06 -22.72 -17.45
N THR A 330 -13.65 -22.15 -16.40
CA THR A 330 -15.08 -22.33 -16.07
C THR A 330 -15.80 -20.98 -16.01
N ILE A 331 -16.71 -20.73 -16.96
CA ILE A 331 -17.40 -19.45 -17.13
C ILE A 331 -18.90 -19.63 -17.31
N ASN A 332 -19.67 -18.56 -17.16
CA ASN A 332 -21.10 -18.58 -17.45
C ASN A 332 -21.40 -18.37 -18.94
N ASN A 333 -22.68 -18.50 -19.32
CA ASN A 333 -23.12 -18.29 -20.71
C ASN A 333 -22.84 -16.87 -21.19
N GLU A 334 -23.09 -15.83 -20.38
CA GLU A 334 -22.84 -14.43 -20.76
C GLU A 334 -21.38 -14.20 -21.17
N THR A 335 -20.45 -14.67 -20.32
CA THR A 335 -19.00 -14.56 -20.56
C THR A 335 -18.55 -15.38 -21.76
N TYR A 336 -19.12 -16.58 -21.94
CA TYR A 336 -18.84 -17.41 -23.12
C TYR A 336 -19.21 -16.65 -24.41
N PHE A 337 -20.40 -16.08 -24.50
CA PHE A 337 -20.83 -15.34 -25.69
C PHE A 337 -20.00 -14.07 -25.91
N ALA A 338 -19.69 -13.34 -24.84
CA ALA A 338 -18.84 -12.15 -24.89
C ALA A 338 -17.45 -12.46 -25.46
N LEU A 339 -16.78 -13.49 -24.93
CA LEU A 339 -15.46 -13.90 -25.43
C LEU A 339 -15.56 -14.44 -26.86
N ASN A 340 -16.50 -15.34 -27.13
CA ASN A 340 -16.61 -16.01 -28.43
C ASN A 340 -16.92 -15.05 -29.58
N ALA A 341 -17.48 -13.86 -29.30
CA ALA A 341 -17.71 -12.81 -30.28
C ALA A 341 -16.40 -12.22 -30.85
N LEU A 342 -15.31 -12.22 -30.06
CA LEU A 342 -14.02 -11.67 -30.47
C LEU A 342 -13.43 -12.41 -31.68
N ASN A 343 -12.78 -11.68 -32.58
CA ASN A 343 -11.97 -12.26 -33.67
C ASN A 343 -10.51 -12.37 -33.23
N LEU A 344 -9.72 -13.19 -33.91
CA LEU A 344 -8.28 -13.24 -33.66
C LEU A 344 -7.69 -11.87 -33.97
N GLY A 345 -7.08 -11.23 -32.98
CA GLY A 345 -6.46 -9.92 -33.18
C GLY A 345 -5.10 -10.05 -33.86
N ASP A 346 -4.64 -8.97 -34.50
CA ASP A 346 -3.28 -8.77 -35.04
C ASP A 346 -2.43 -7.79 -34.19
N GLY A 347 -3.06 -6.92 -33.39
CA GLY A 347 -2.42 -5.96 -32.47
C GLY A 347 -2.71 -6.15 -30.98
N TYR A 348 -2.50 -5.11 -30.18
CA TYR A 348 -2.64 -5.15 -28.71
C TYR A 348 -3.97 -4.59 -28.18
N ASP A 349 -4.91 -4.23 -29.07
CA ASP A 349 -6.07 -3.40 -28.70
C ASP A 349 -7.44 -3.96 -29.07
N THR A 350 -7.51 -4.96 -29.94
CA THR A 350 -8.77 -5.57 -30.43
C THR A 350 -8.64 -7.08 -30.62
N GLY A 351 -9.75 -7.79 -30.44
CA GLY A 351 -9.84 -9.23 -30.62
C GLY A 351 -9.33 -10.05 -29.43
N PHE A 352 -9.11 -11.35 -29.66
CA PHE A 352 -8.49 -12.22 -28.66
C PHE A 352 -7.05 -12.60 -29.04
N ARG A 353 -6.23 -12.88 -28.03
CA ARG A 353 -4.84 -13.36 -28.18
C ARG A 353 -4.52 -14.46 -27.17
N MET A 354 -4.41 -15.70 -27.66
CA MET A 354 -4.02 -16.88 -26.87
C MET A 354 -3.17 -17.79 -27.75
N THR A 355 -2.17 -18.46 -27.18
CA THR A 355 -1.16 -19.23 -27.92
C THR A 355 -1.13 -20.72 -27.61
N LYS A 356 -1.88 -21.17 -26.59
CA LYS A 356 -1.89 -22.56 -26.13
C LYS A 356 -3.31 -23.12 -26.16
N ASP A 357 -3.42 -24.36 -26.61
CA ASP A 357 -4.67 -25.11 -26.52
C ASP A 357 -5.12 -25.21 -25.06
N ILE A 358 -6.44 -25.23 -24.87
CA ILE A 358 -7.07 -25.41 -23.56
C ILE A 358 -7.99 -26.61 -23.66
N ALA A 359 -7.74 -27.58 -22.79
CA ALA A 359 -8.57 -28.76 -22.60
C ALA A 359 -9.05 -28.76 -21.15
N VAL A 360 -10.34 -28.58 -20.94
CA VAL A 360 -10.97 -28.75 -19.62
C VAL A 360 -11.39 -30.20 -19.43
N ASP A 361 -11.43 -30.66 -18.18
CA ASP A 361 -11.95 -31.99 -17.84
C ASP A 361 -13.48 -32.02 -18.01
N GLU A 362 -13.96 -32.95 -18.84
CA GLU A 362 -15.38 -33.10 -19.16
C GLU A 362 -16.20 -33.63 -17.99
N ALA A 363 -15.63 -34.52 -17.17
CA ALA A 363 -16.27 -35.06 -15.99
C ALA A 363 -16.43 -33.99 -14.92
N ASP A 364 -15.38 -33.19 -14.67
CA ASP A 364 -15.42 -32.04 -13.75
C ASP A 364 -16.42 -30.99 -14.24
N CYS A 365 -16.46 -30.72 -15.55
CA CYS A 365 -17.42 -29.78 -16.11
C CYS A 365 -18.87 -30.25 -15.91
N THR A 366 -19.14 -31.52 -16.20
CA THR A 366 -20.46 -32.14 -16.03
C THR A 366 -20.88 -32.19 -14.56
N ALA A 367 -19.95 -32.50 -13.65
CA ALA A 367 -20.18 -32.49 -12.20
C ALA A 367 -20.60 -31.08 -11.70
N ASN A 368 -20.10 -30.02 -12.34
CA ASN A 368 -20.50 -28.64 -12.07
C ASN A 368 -21.77 -28.20 -12.81
N SER A 369 -22.54 -29.14 -13.37
CA SER A 369 -23.71 -28.88 -14.22
C SER A 369 -23.38 -28.02 -15.45
N GLY A 370 -22.12 -28.04 -15.88
CA GLY A 370 -21.64 -27.32 -17.04
C GLY A 370 -21.69 -28.16 -18.31
N THR A 371 -21.44 -27.50 -19.44
CA THR A 371 -21.27 -28.14 -20.74
C THR A 371 -19.96 -27.68 -21.35
N VAL A 372 -19.15 -28.62 -21.83
CA VAL A 372 -17.93 -28.29 -22.56
C VAL A 372 -18.30 -27.63 -23.89
N LYS A 373 -17.78 -26.43 -24.14
CA LYS A 373 -17.95 -25.70 -25.39
C LYS A 373 -16.60 -25.23 -25.92
N GLN A 374 -16.50 -25.09 -27.24
CA GLN A 374 -15.32 -24.53 -27.87
C GLN A 374 -15.46 -23.00 -28.03
N LEU A 375 -14.48 -22.25 -27.54
CA LEU A 375 -14.30 -20.84 -27.88
C LEU A 375 -13.59 -20.69 -29.22
N TRP A 376 -14.01 -19.66 -29.98
CA TRP A 376 -13.36 -19.18 -31.19
C TRP A 376 -13.19 -20.24 -32.29
N ALA A 377 -14.15 -21.16 -32.40
CA ALA A 377 -14.18 -22.16 -33.47
C ALA A 377 -14.08 -21.48 -34.86
N GLY A 378 -13.12 -21.93 -35.67
CA GLY A 378 -12.85 -21.37 -37.01
C GLY A 378 -12.13 -20.02 -37.03
N LYS A 379 -11.80 -19.43 -35.87
CA LYS A 379 -11.10 -18.14 -35.77
C LYS A 379 -9.61 -18.28 -35.42
N SER A 380 -9.17 -19.45 -34.97
CA SER A 380 -7.77 -19.79 -34.67
C SER A 380 -7.49 -21.25 -34.98
N SER A 381 -6.21 -21.59 -35.22
CA SER A 381 -5.74 -22.96 -35.35
C SER A 381 -5.68 -23.70 -34.01
N ASN A 382 -5.51 -22.98 -32.91
CA ASN A 382 -5.54 -23.52 -31.55
C ASN A 382 -6.97 -23.91 -31.12
N LYS A 383 -7.08 -24.92 -30.27
CA LYS A 383 -8.35 -25.42 -29.74
C LYS A 383 -8.54 -24.97 -28.30
N PHE A 384 -9.57 -24.18 -28.05
CA PHE A 384 -9.89 -23.66 -26.72
C PHE A 384 -11.22 -24.22 -26.25
N THR A 385 -11.19 -25.30 -25.47
CA THR A 385 -12.39 -25.87 -24.85
C THR A 385 -12.53 -25.34 -23.42
N VAL A 386 -13.75 -24.93 -23.06
CA VAL A 386 -14.06 -24.32 -21.76
C VAL A 386 -15.31 -24.97 -21.18
N CYS A 387 -15.42 -24.97 -19.86
CA CYS A 387 -16.63 -25.40 -19.17
C CYS A 387 -17.59 -24.23 -19.04
N VAL A 388 -18.80 -24.36 -19.60
CA VAL A 388 -19.84 -23.32 -19.52
C VAL A 388 -20.93 -23.75 -18.55
N VAL A 389 -21.02 -23.07 -17.41
CA VAL A 389 -22.00 -23.33 -16.35
C VAL A 389 -23.21 -22.39 -16.43
N PRO A 390 -24.41 -22.80 -15.98
CA PRO A 390 -25.57 -21.93 -15.87
C PRO A 390 -25.39 -20.81 -14.83
N ASP A 391 -26.01 -19.64 -15.05
CA ASP A 391 -25.95 -18.47 -14.14
C ASP A 391 -26.59 -18.72 -12.76
N SER A 392 -27.49 -19.69 -12.69
CA SER A 392 -28.09 -20.20 -11.47
C SER A 392 -27.99 -21.72 -11.49
N LYS A 393 -27.44 -22.32 -10.43
CA LYS A 393 -27.63 -23.76 -10.20
C LYS A 393 -29.14 -24.01 -10.26
N PRO A 394 -29.63 -25.01 -11.03
CA PRO A 394 -31.03 -25.37 -10.93
C PRO A 394 -31.31 -25.68 -9.47
N VAL A 395 -32.20 -24.90 -8.86
CA VAL A 395 -32.72 -25.23 -7.54
C VAL A 395 -33.48 -26.53 -7.76
N SER A 396 -32.85 -27.64 -7.40
CA SER A 396 -33.55 -28.91 -7.28
C SER A 396 -34.56 -28.73 -6.17
N SER A 397 -35.80 -28.38 -6.54
CA SER A 397 -36.94 -28.50 -5.66
C SER A 397 -37.17 -29.98 -5.41
N SER A 398 -36.41 -30.55 -4.47
CA SER A 398 -36.77 -31.80 -3.83
C SER A 398 -38.02 -31.50 -2.99
N SER A 399 -39.18 -31.72 -3.61
CA SER A 399 -40.44 -31.88 -2.91
C SER A 399 -40.32 -33.11 -2.00
N ASN A 400 -39.98 -32.89 -0.73
CA ASN A 400 -40.37 -33.77 0.36
C ASN A 400 -40.82 -32.90 1.52
N SER A 401 -42.07 -33.11 1.89
CA SER A 401 -42.84 -32.33 2.85
C SER A 401 -42.42 -32.65 4.29
N ASP A 402 -41.77 -31.70 4.96
CA ASP A 402 -41.65 -31.68 6.43
C ASP A 402 -42.05 -30.31 7.01
N ILE A 403 -43.10 -29.71 6.44
CA ILE A 403 -43.74 -28.50 6.98
C ILE A 403 -44.39 -28.80 8.35
N GLY A 404 -44.75 -30.05 8.65
CA GLY A 404 -45.37 -30.45 9.91
C GLY A 404 -44.45 -30.36 11.12
N VAL A 405 -43.15 -30.65 10.96
CA VAL A 405 -42.19 -30.67 12.09
C VAL A 405 -41.77 -29.25 12.49
N ILE A 406 -41.65 -28.35 11.51
CA ILE A 406 -41.24 -26.95 11.73
C ILE A 406 -42.34 -26.17 12.46
N ILE A 407 -43.61 -26.37 12.09
CA ILE A 407 -44.75 -25.74 12.78
C ILE A 407 -44.89 -26.26 14.22
N GLY A 408 -44.63 -27.55 14.45
CA GLY A 408 -44.64 -28.15 15.81
C GLY A 408 -43.56 -27.61 16.74
N CYS A 409 -42.34 -27.40 16.23
CA CYS A 409 -41.21 -26.91 17.03
C CYS A 409 -41.35 -25.43 17.40
N VAL A 410 -41.94 -24.61 16.53
CA VAL A 410 -42.16 -23.18 16.79
C VAL A 410 -43.24 -22.96 17.85
N VAL A 411 -44.35 -23.71 17.78
CA VAL A 411 -45.42 -23.60 18.79
C VAL A 411 -44.95 -24.15 20.15
N GLY A 412 -44.21 -25.26 20.17
CA GLY A 412 -43.61 -25.81 21.40
C GLY A 412 -42.57 -24.87 22.04
N GLY A 413 -41.70 -24.26 21.23
CA GLY A 413 -40.71 -23.30 21.68
C GLY A 413 -41.32 -22.04 22.30
N LEU A 414 -42.39 -21.50 21.69
CA LEU A 414 -43.06 -20.31 22.21
C LEU A 414 -43.78 -20.57 23.55
N VAL A 415 -44.33 -21.76 23.75
CA VAL A 415 -44.93 -22.15 25.05
C VAL A 415 -43.86 -22.28 26.13
N VAL A 416 -42.71 -22.89 25.83
CA VAL A 416 -41.59 -23.02 26.79
C VAL A 416 -41.00 -21.67 27.14
N VAL A 417 -40.81 -20.78 26.16
CA VAL A 417 -40.34 -19.40 26.40
C VAL A 417 -41.35 -18.61 27.22
N GLY A 418 -42.66 -18.76 26.97
CA GLY A 418 -43.72 -18.15 27.77
C GLY A 418 -43.70 -18.62 29.23
N ILE A 419 -43.48 -19.91 29.47
CA ILE A 419 -43.35 -20.49 30.82
C ILE A 419 -42.08 -19.95 31.51
N ILE A 420 -40.95 -19.89 30.81
CA ILE A 420 -39.69 -19.36 31.36
C ILE A 420 -39.86 -17.87 31.73
N ILE A 421 -40.46 -17.06 30.86
CA ILE A 421 -40.73 -15.64 31.12
C ILE A 421 -41.67 -15.50 32.33
N PHE A 422 -42.72 -16.32 32.43
CA PHE A 422 -43.63 -16.31 33.58
C PHE A 422 -42.90 -16.63 34.90
N PHE A 423 -42.02 -17.63 34.92
CA PHE A 423 -41.23 -17.97 36.11
C PHE A 423 -40.16 -16.92 36.44
N VAL A 424 -39.52 -16.29 35.45
CA VAL A 424 -38.53 -15.22 35.65
C VAL A 424 -39.21 -13.95 36.16
N VAL A 425 -40.36 -13.55 35.61
CA VAL A 425 -41.13 -12.39 36.08
C VAL A 425 -41.66 -12.63 37.49
N ARG A 426 -42.19 -13.83 37.79
CA ARG A 426 -42.63 -14.20 39.15
C ARG A 426 -41.48 -14.24 40.15
N ARG A 427 -40.29 -14.66 39.73
CA ARG A 427 -39.07 -14.66 40.56
C ARG A 427 -38.52 -13.25 40.79
N ASN A 428 -38.64 -12.37 39.80
CA ASN A 428 -38.18 -10.97 39.90
C ASN A 428 -39.16 -10.11 40.72
N TYR A 429 -40.47 -10.35 40.64
CA TYR A 429 -41.45 -9.71 41.52
C TYR A 429 -41.24 -10.08 43.00
N ARG A 430 -40.78 -11.31 43.28
CA ARG A 430 -40.41 -11.75 44.64
C ARG A 430 -39.05 -11.22 45.12
N LYS A 431 -38.21 -10.68 44.23
CA LYS A 431 -36.89 -10.13 44.55
C LYS A 431 -36.86 -8.60 44.73
N GLN A 432 -37.96 -7.89 44.44
CA GLN A 432 -38.06 -6.43 44.63
C GLN A 432 -38.46 -6.00 46.06
N MET A 433 -38.15 -6.81 47.08
CA MET A 433 -38.28 -6.45 48.50
C MET A 433 -36.94 -6.43 49.24
N GLN A 434 -35.79 -6.43 48.55
CA GLN A 434 -34.50 -6.27 49.22
C GLN A 434 -33.43 -5.65 48.31
N ASP A 435 -32.92 -4.53 48.82
CA ASP A 435 -31.65 -3.86 48.50
C ASP A 435 -31.48 -3.16 47.16
N GLY A 436 -31.62 -1.83 47.24
CA GLY A 436 -30.95 -0.90 46.35
C GLY A 436 -29.49 -0.68 46.74
N THR A 437 -28.66 -0.38 45.75
CA THR A 437 -27.76 0.80 45.78
C THR A 437 -27.08 0.95 44.42
N TYR A 438 -26.99 2.21 44.03
CA TYR A 438 -26.47 2.83 42.81
C TYR A 438 -25.09 2.34 42.33
N TYR A 439 -24.90 2.29 41.00
CA TYR A 439 -23.89 3.11 40.30
C TYR A 439 -24.40 3.51 38.91
N ARG A 440 -24.26 4.81 38.63
CA ARG A 440 -24.87 5.59 37.56
C ARG A 440 -23.85 5.77 36.42
N ALA A 441 -24.24 5.44 35.19
CA ALA A 441 -23.57 5.92 33.98
C ALA A 441 -24.58 6.80 33.24
N ASP A 442 -24.36 8.11 33.27
CA ASP A 442 -25.17 9.08 32.55
C ASP A 442 -24.87 9.01 31.05
N ASN A 443 -25.97 8.96 30.29
CA ASN A 443 -26.05 9.11 28.85
C ASN A 443 -25.68 10.54 28.43
N TYR A 444 -25.13 10.69 27.22
CA TYR A 444 -25.55 11.78 26.35
C TYR A 444 -26.12 11.23 25.03
N THR A 445 -27.37 11.59 24.85
CA THR A 445 -28.31 11.40 23.75
C THR A 445 -27.87 12.12 22.48
N GLY A 446 -28.03 11.51 21.30
CA GLY A 446 -29.13 11.86 20.36
C GLY A 446 -28.71 12.99 19.40
N THR A 447 -28.75 12.82 18.08
CA THR A 447 -30.01 12.80 17.35
C THR A 447 -29.85 12.17 15.96
N ARG A 448 -30.91 11.44 15.59
CA ARG A 448 -31.15 10.70 14.35
C ARG A 448 -31.40 11.60 13.13
N GLY A 449 -30.98 11.10 11.97
CA GLY A 449 -31.80 10.99 10.75
C GLY A 449 -31.24 9.81 9.93
N THR A 450 -31.76 8.58 10.01
CA THR A 450 -32.83 7.96 9.17
C THR A 450 -32.76 8.37 7.70
N GLY A 451 -32.58 7.53 6.68
CA GLY A 451 -32.35 6.08 6.48
C GLY A 451 -31.70 5.94 5.08
N ASN A 452 -31.42 4.78 4.49
CA ASN A 452 -32.02 3.46 4.60
C ASN A 452 -31.02 2.42 4.04
N GLY A 453 -31.11 1.17 4.50
CA GLY A 453 -30.01 0.19 4.48
C GLY A 453 -29.64 -0.47 3.15
N THR A 454 -28.56 -1.25 3.20
CA THR A 454 -28.41 -2.60 2.62
C THR A 454 -27.09 -3.23 3.10
N GLY A 455 -27.16 -4.48 3.57
CA GLY A 455 -26.07 -5.47 3.50
C GLY A 455 -24.93 -5.40 4.52
N ILE A 456 -25.11 -6.05 5.67
CA ILE A 456 -24.02 -6.41 6.60
C ILE A 456 -23.48 -7.81 6.24
N GLY A 457 -22.14 -7.89 6.16
CA GLY A 457 -21.33 -9.08 6.45
C GLY A 457 -20.29 -9.37 5.37
N THR A 458 -18.97 -9.28 5.55
CA THR A 458 -18.13 -8.96 6.71
C THR A 458 -16.82 -8.36 6.19
N GLN A 459 -16.65 -7.04 6.29
CA GLN A 459 -15.36 -6.35 6.28
C GLN A 459 -15.21 -5.70 7.64
N GLY A 460 -14.07 -5.85 8.30
CA GLY A 460 -13.78 -5.09 9.52
C GLY A 460 -12.75 -5.75 10.43
N SER A 461 -11.47 -5.39 10.26
CA SER A 461 -10.49 -5.31 11.37
C SER A 461 -9.08 -4.86 10.93
N ALA A 462 -8.95 -4.09 9.84
CA ALA A 462 -7.68 -3.44 9.52
C ALA A 462 -7.81 -1.92 9.38
N GLY A 463 -8.96 -1.42 8.88
CA GLY A 463 -9.21 0.02 8.74
C GLY A 463 -9.34 0.76 10.07
N GLU A 464 -9.88 0.11 11.11
CA GLU A 464 -10.25 0.78 12.37
C GLU A 464 -9.07 0.92 13.37
N TYR A 465 -7.94 0.23 13.17
CA TYR A 465 -6.81 0.26 14.10
C TYR A 465 -5.71 1.27 13.71
N SER A 466 -5.67 1.69 12.44
CA SER A 466 -4.67 2.65 11.94
C SER A 466 -4.95 4.09 12.38
N GLU A 467 -6.22 4.43 12.64
CA GLU A 467 -6.62 5.73 13.20
C GLU A 467 -6.22 5.89 14.69
N MET A 468 -5.95 4.77 15.37
CA MET A 468 -5.48 4.70 16.78
C MET A 468 -3.96 4.48 16.91
N GLY A 469 -3.21 4.48 15.80
CA GLY A 469 -1.74 4.38 15.80
C GLY A 469 -1.18 3.00 16.11
N LEU A 470 -1.92 1.91 15.85
CA LEU A 470 -1.45 0.53 16.02
C LEU A 470 -0.93 -0.02 14.67
N ASN A 471 0.36 -0.36 14.58
CA ASN A 471 0.97 -0.91 13.35
C ASN A 471 1.16 -2.43 13.45
N VAL A 472 0.33 -3.19 12.73
CA VAL A 472 0.40 -4.67 12.65
C VAL A 472 0.83 -5.16 11.25
N GLU A 473 1.36 -4.29 10.39
CA GLU A 473 1.65 -4.62 8.99
C GLU A 473 2.67 -5.76 8.87
N ASP A 474 3.77 -5.69 9.63
CA ASP A 474 4.82 -6.72 9.66
C ASP A 474 4.31 -8.08 10.17
N LEU A 475 3.21 -8.09 10.93
CA LEU A 475 2.62 -9.31 11.47
C LEU A 475 1.62 -9.95 10.51
N ARG A 476 1.28 -9.29 9.39
CA ARG A 476 0.26 -9.78 8.45
C ARG A 476 0.71 -11.06 7.72
N VAL A 477 2.01 -11.18 7.43
CA VAL A 477 2.59 -12.40 6.82
C VAL A 477 2.57 -13.60 7.77
N HIS A 478 2.45 -13.36 9.07
CA HIS A 478 2.35 -14.38 10.12
C HIS A 478 0.92 -14.61 10.60
N LYS A 479 -0.08 -14.04 9.91
CA LYS A 479 -1.49 -14.17 10.31
C LYS A 479 -1.99 -15.57 9.98
N LEU A 480 -2.38 -16.29 11.03
CA LEU A 480 -3.02 -17.60 10.90
C LEU A 480 -4.54 -17.47 10.71
N ASP A 481 -5.14 -18.43 10.01
CA ASP A 481 -6.60 -18.55 9.95
C ASP A 481 -7.15 -18.92 11.33
N LEU A 482 -8.20 -18.19 11.75
CA LEU A 482 -8.85 -18.40 13.03
C LEU A 482 -9.61 -19.73 13.09
N SER A 483 -10.03 -20.27 11.94
CA SER A 483 -10.75 -21.55 11.86
C SER A 483 -9.87 -22.75 12.23
N ASP A 484 -8.55 -22.62 12.02
CA ASP A 484 -7.56 -23.66 12.31
C ASP A 484 -7.05 -23.64 13.77
N LEU A 485 -7.36 -22.59 14.54
CA LEU A 485 -6.93 -22.43 15.94
C LEU A 485 -8.07 -22.78 16.92
N LYS A 486 -7.90 -23.85 17.71
CA LYS A 486 -8.89 -24.31 18.70
C LYS A 486 -8.35 -24.20 20.12
N VAL A 487 -9.08 -23.52 21.01
CA VAL A 487 -8.69 -23.43 22.43
C VAL A 487 -9.26 -24.61 23.20
N THR A 488 -8.41 -25.42 23.81
CA THR A 488 -8.79 -26.69 24.44
C THR A 488 -8.92 -26.58 25.95
N ALA A 489 -8.24 -25.61 26.58
CA ALA A 489 -8.35 -25.38 28.01
C ALA A 489 -9.60 -24.56 28.40
N LYS A 490 -10.29 -24.98 29.48
CA LYS A 490 -11.43 -24.24 30.08
C LYS A 490 -11.00 -23.09 31.00
N LYS A 491 -9.72 -23.03 31.38
CA LYS A 491 -9.10 -21.99 32.23
C LYS A 491 -7.70 -21.66 31.71
N PRO A 492 -7.19 -20.44 31.93
CA PRO A 492 -5.82 -20.10 31.53
C PRO A 492 -4.81 -20.96 32.29
N LEU A 493 -3.78 -21.43 31.59
CA LEU A 493 -2.64 -22.16 32.17
C LEU A 493 -1.82 -21.24 33.09
N ALA A 494 -1.70 -19.96 32.72
CA ALA A 494 -1.04 -18.93 33.51
C ALA A 494 -1.71 -17.57 33.25
N SER A 495 -1.73 -16.71 34.28
CA SER A 495 -2.41 -15.41 34.22
C SER A 495 -1.52 -14.38 34.93
N GLY A 496 -0.98 -13.43 34.17
CA GLY A 496 -0.06 -12.40 34.66
C GLY A 496 -0.61 -10.98 34.49
N ALA A 497 0.24 -9.98 34.75
CA ALA A 497 -0.09 -8.56 34.60
C ALA A 497 -0.36 -8.16 33.12
N TYR A 498 0.31 -8.81 32.17
CA TYR A 498 0.28 -8.44 30.75
C TYR A 498 -0.61 -9.35 29.88
N GLY A 499 -1.18 -10.41 30.44
CA GLY A 499 -2.02 -11.32 29.67
C GLY A 499 -2.26 -12.67 30.33
N GLU A 500 -2.88 -13.55 29.56
CA GLU A 500 -3.17 -14.93 29.91
C GLU A 500 -2.59 -15.88 28.87
N VAL A 501 -2.15 -17.05 29.32
CA VAL A 501 -1.69 -18.12 28.44
C VAL A 501 -2.69 -19.27 28.54
N TRP A 502 -3.16 -19.74 27.39
CA TRP A 502 -4.16 -20.79 27.25
C TRP A 502 -3.59 -21.97 26.47
N LEU A 503 -4.06 -23.18 26.74
CA LEU A 503 -3.74 -24.34 25.90
C LEU A 503 -4.70 -24.38 24.71
N GLY A 504 -4.16 -24.65 23.52
CA GLY A 504 -4.95 -24.91 22.33
C GLY A 504 -4.25 -25.85 21.36
N THR A 505 -4.85 -25.99 20.18
CA THR A 505 -4.31 -26.72 19.05
C THR A 505 -4.39 -25.88 17.78
N TYR A 506 -3.36 -25.93 16.94
CA TYR A 506 -3.32 -25.34 15.60
C TYR A 506 -2.88 -26.41 14.61
N LEU A 507 -3.67 -26.68 13.57
CA LEU A 507 -3.44 -27.81 12.65
C LEU A 507 -3.17 -29.13 13.39
N GLU A 508 -3.95 -29.40 14.44
CA GLU A 508 -3.85 -30.57 15.34
C GLU A 508 -2.60 -30.61 16.24
N GLU A 509 -1.64 -29.71 16.07
CA GLU A 509 -0.47 -29.55 16.93
C GLU A 509 -0.80 -28.76 18.20
N LYS A 510 -0.23 -29.16 19.35
CA LYS A 510 -0.45 -28.46 20.62
C LYS A 510 0.31 -27.13 20.66
N VAL A 511 -0.40 -26.05 20.97
CA VAL A 511 0.15 -24.70 21.03
C VAL A 511 -0.26 -23.96 22.31
N ALA A 512 0.57 -23.02 22.75
CA ALA A 512 0.23 -22.07 23.80
C ALA A 512 -0.31 -20.78 23.17
N ILE A 513 -1.50 -20.34 23.59
CA ILE A 513 -2.19 -19.17 23.06
C ILE A 513 -2.10 -18.05 24.08
N LYS A 514 -1.34 -17.01 23.77
CA LYS A 514 -1.22 -15.81 24.61
C LYS A 514 -2.31 -14.79 24.24
N ARG A 515 -3.04 -14.29 25.24
CA ARG A 515 -4.14 -13.32 25.10
C ARG A 515 -3.91 -12.11 25.98
N ILE A 516 -4.21 -10.92 25.46
CA ILE A 516 -4.14 -9.68 26.23
C ILE A 516 -5.39 -9.50 27.11
N LYS A 517 -5.21 -9.03 28.35
CA LYS A 517 -6.33 -8.67 29.24
C LYS A 517 -6.76 -7.21 29.09
N ASP A 518 -5.79 -6.33 28.94
CA ASP A 518 -5.99 -4.89 28.85
C ASP A 518 -6.03 -4.44 27.39
N ARG A 519 -7.17 -3.91 26.96
CA ARG A 519 -7.41 -3.50 25.57
C ARG A 519 -7.08 -2.04 25.28
N ARG A 520 -6.48 -1.31 26.24
CA ARG A 520 -5.97 0.05 25.99
C ARG A 520 -4.90 0.03 24.91
N ILE A 521 -4.87 1.08 24.09
CA ILE A 521 -4.01 1.19 22.90
C ILE A 521 -2.54 1.00 23.27
N GLU A 522 -2.09 1.54 24.40
CA GLU A 522 -0.70 1.41 24.87
C GLU A 522 -0.33 -0.04 25.21
N SER A 523 -1.28 -0.80 25.76
CA SER A 523 -1.09 -2.22 26.10
C SER A 523 -1.08 -3.08 24.83
N VAL A 524 -1.93 -2.75 23.84
CA VAL A 524 -1.93 -3.43 22.53
C VAL A 524 -0.65 -3.12 21.74
N LYS A 525 -0.15 -1.87 21.77
CA LYS A 525 1.16 -1.50 21.18
C LYS A 525 2.29 -2.34 21.75
N LYS A 526 2.40 -2.43 23.08
CA LYS A 526 3.43 -3.27 23.73
C LYS A 526 3.32 -4.74 23.34
N PHE A 527 2.10 -5.25 23.19
CA PHE A 527 1.87 -6.63 22.78
C PHE A 527 2.28 -6.88 21.32
N ILE A 528 2.01 -5.94 20.41
CA ILE A 528 2.47 -6.00 19.02
C ILE A 528 4.00 -5.99 18.94
N GLU A 529 4.65 -5.07 19.65
CA GLU A 529 6.11 -5.00 19.71
C GLU A 529 6.73 -6.28 20.32
N GLU A 530 6.07 -6.89 21.30
CA GLU A 530 6.51 -8.19 21.85
C GLU A 530 6.46 -9.29 20.79
N ILE A 531 5.41 -9.35 19.96
CA ILE A 531 5.31 -10.35 18.89
C ILE A 531 6.45 -10.14 17.87
N LYS A 532 6.71 -8.89 17.48
CA LYS A 532 7.79 -8.54 16.53
C LYS A 532 9.18 -8.91 17.04
N LEU A 533 9.39 -8.93 18.35
CA LEU A 533 10.66 -9.35 18.96
C LEU A 533 10.83 -10.88 18.96
N MET A 534 9.75 -11.64 18.78
CA MET A 534 9.76 -13.11 18.79
C MET A 534 9.67 -13.75 17.40
N SER A 535 9.32 -12.96 16.37
CA SER A 535 9.35 -13.32 14.94
C SER A 535 10.71 -12.97 14.34
#